data_AF-A0A965ANP5-F1
#
_entry.id   AF-A0A965ANP5-F1
#
_cell.length_a   1.000
_cell.length_b   1.000
_cell.length_c   1.000
_cell.angle_alpha   90.00
_cell.angle_beta   90.00
_cell.angle_gamma   90.00
#
_symmetry.space_group_name_H-M   'P 1'
#
loop_
_entity.id
_entity.type
_entity.pdbx_description
1 polymer ?
#
loop_
_entity_poly.entity_id
_entity_poly.type
_entity_poly.pdbx_seq_one_letter_code
_entity_poly.pdbx_strand_id
1 'polypeptide(L)'
;NERDAYAAKVRRHPSAVEAALFVDNVPLTVYDQLIAAVREHLPTVHRYYDLRRRLLGLDEIHHYDCYVPLVPELEQRHSWDEAVAVIAAALSPLGSDYCNQLEAGLRGRWCDRYPNAGKQSGAFSSGTYDSDPYILMNFQDEVIEHVFTLAHEAGHSMHTRLSAEAQPFQYSGYTIFVAEVASTFNEQLLTRHLMAAASSTKERAAILSREIDAIRATIIRQTMFAEFERISHQTVEAGEPLTLEKIRQIYRELLEAYFGKAFAIDDVLELECLRIPHFYRAFYVYKYATGLSAAIALSKRVSEGGPDELAAYLGFLRGGCSKWPLDLLRDAGVDLETPEPVGLALSRFAELVDELEGLLAPA
;
A
#
# COMPACT_ATOMS: atom_id res chain seq x y z
N ASN A 1 1.56 -22.70 -7.62
CA ASN A 1 2.76 -23.00 -8.44
C ASN A 1 2.48 -24.06 -9.52
N GLU A 2 2.46 -25.37 -9.24
CA GLU A 2 2.27 -26.40 -10.30
C GLU A 2 0.99 -26.25 -11.11
N ARG A 3 -0.14 -26.03 -10.41
CA ARG A 3 -1.43 -25.75 -11.05
C ARG A 3 -1.36 -24.55 -11.99
N ASP A 4 -0.68 -23.49 -11.57
CA ASP A 4 -0.63 -22.22 -12.29
C ASP A 4 0.32 -22.34 -13.50
N ALA A 5 1.46 -23.02 -13.36
CA ALA A 5 2.36 -23.37 -14.45
C ALA A 5 1.69 -24.27 -15.51
N TYR A 6 0.94 -25.28 -15.07
CA TYR A 6 0.13 -26.12 -15.96
C TYR A 6 -0.91 -25.28 -16.70
N ALA A 7 -1.67 -24.45 -15.98
CA ALA A 7 -2.71 -23.59 -16.55
C ALA A 7 -2.14 -22.62 -17.60
N ALA A 8 -1.00 -22.00 -17.33
CA ALA A 8 -0.30 -21.12 -18.26
C ALA A 8 0.08 -21.87 -19.55
N LYS A 9 0.70 -23.05 -19.42
CA LYS A 9 1.11 -23.88 -20.55
C LYS A 9 -0.06 -24.29 -21.44
N VAL A 10 -1.16 -24.80 -20.87
CA VAL A 10 -2.32 -25.25 -21.68
C VAL A 10 -3.08 -24.09 -22.32
N ARG A 11 -3.02 -22.89 -21.72
CA ARG A 11 -3.58 -21.66 -22.27
C ARG A 11 -2.61 -20.91 -23.19
N ARG A 12 -1.42 -21.46 -23.44
CA ARG A 12 -0.37 -20.90 -24.32
C ARG A 12 0.20 -19.56 -23.87
N HIS A 13 0.24 -19.32 -22.56
CA HIS A 13 1.07 -18.25 -22.00
C HIS A 13 2.52 -18.72 -21.88
N PRO A 14 3.52 -17.82 -22.00
CA PRO A 14 4.92 -18.22 -21.91
C PRO A 14 5.34 -18.64 -20.48
N SER A 15 4.70 -18.09 -19.45
CA SER A 15 4.93 -18.41 -18.03
C SER A 15 3.67 -18.17 -17.18
N ALA A 16 3.67 -18.68 -15.93
CA ALA A 16 2.58 -18.51 -14.96
C ALA A 16 2.36 -17.05 -14.56
N VAL A 17 3.45 -16.29 -14.41
CA VAL A 17 3.42 -14.85 -14.14
C VAL A 17 2.83 -14.07 -15.33
N GLU A 18 3.27 -14.34 -16.56
CA GLU A 18 2.67 -13.67 -17.73
C GLU A 18 1.19 -14.04 -17.91
N ALA A 19 0.79 -15.28 -17.56
CA ALA A 19 -0.61 -15.66 -17.53
C ALA A 19 -1.43 -14.85 -16.51
N ALA A 20 -0.86 -14.59 -15.33
CA ALA A 20 -1.53 -13.83 -14.28
C ALA A 20 -1.59 -12.31 -14.60
N LEU A 21 -0.56 -11.76 -15.23
CA LEU A 21 -0.51 -10.35 -15.63
C LEU A 21 -1.39 -10.03 -16.85
N PHE A 22 -1.69 -11.04 -17.68
CA PHE A 22 -2.47 -10.87 -18.90
C PHE A 22 -3.87 -10.28 -18.68
N VAL A 23 -4.53 -10.61 -17.55
CA VAL A 23 -5.91 -10.14 -17.27
C VAL A 23 -6.00 -8.63 -17.11
N ASP A 24 -4.92 -8.00 -16.62
CA ASP A 24 -4.84 -6.55 -16.41
C ASP A 24 -4.04 -5.85 -17.52
N ASN A 25 -3.64 -6.58 -18.57
CA ASN A 25 -2.77 -6.10 -19.64
C ASN A 25 -1.46 -5.47 -19.11
N VAL A 26 -0.85 -6.10 -18.10
CA VAL A 26 0.40 -5.63 -17.48
C VAL A 26 1.58 -6.34 -18.13
N PRO A 27 2.58 -5.63 -18.67
CA PRO A 27 3.78 -6.26 -19.18
C PRO A 27 4.66 -6.77 -18.03
N LEU A 28 5.35 -7.87 -18.28
CA LEU A 28 6.25 -8.50 -17.32
C LEU A 28 7.32 -7.52 -16.79
N THR A 29 7.75 -6.56 -17.60
CA THR A 29 8.73 -5.54 -17.24
C THR A 29 8.34 -4.74 -16.00
N VAL A 30 7.04 -4.46 -15.78
CA VAL A 30 6.55 -3.75 -14.57
C VAL A 30 6.89 -4.55 -13.30
N TYR A 31 6.73 -5.87 -13.37
CA TYR A 31 7.00 -6.77 -12.25
C TYR A 31 8.51 -6.84 -11.96
N ASP A 32 9.31 -7.02 -13.00
CA ASP A 32 10.76 -7.16 -12.87
C ASP A 32 11.44 -5.85 -12.43
N GLN A 33 10.96 -4.70 -12.94
CA GLN A 33 11.45 -3.37 -12.53
C GLN A 33 11.13 -3.06 -11.08
N LEU A 34 9.95 -3.44 -10.57
CA LEU A 34 9.61 -3.30 -9.15
C LEU A 34 10.64 -4.01 -8.27
N ILE A 35 10.94 -5.28 -8.59
CA ILE A 35 11.92 -6.08 -7.83
C ILE A 35 13.31 -5.43 -7.91
N ALA A 36 13.74 -5.04 -9.11
CA ALA A 36 15.05 -4.42 -9.31
C ALA A 36 15.20 -3.12 -8.51
N ALA A 37 14.21 -2.22 -8.57
CA ALA A 37 14.23 -0.94 -7.88
C ALA A 37 14.27 -1.11 -6.35
N VAL A 38 13.45 -2.01 -5.79
CA VAL A 38 13.48 -2.30 -4.35
C VAL A 38 14.83 -2.91 -3.93
N ARG A 39 15.38 -3.84 -4.73
CA ARG A 39 16.70 -4.44 -4.46
C ARG A 39 17.81 -3.39 -4.41
N GLU A 40 17.79 -2.40 -5.29
CA GLU A 40 18.76 -1.29 -5.31
C GLU A 40 18.69 -0.43 -4.02
N HIS A 41 17.50 -0.30 -3.43
CA HIS A 41 17.28 0.52 -2.23
C HIS A 41 17.38 -0.25 -0.90
N LEU A 42 17.68 -1.54 -0.92
CA LEU A 42 17.87 -2.35 0.30
C LEU A 42 18.88 -1.77 1.30
N PRO A 43 19.99 -1.10 0.90
CA PRO A 43 20.88 -0.44 1.86
C PRO A 43 20.17 0.56 2.77
N THR A 44 19.19 1.31 2.26
CA THR A 44 18.39 2.25 3.07
C THR A 44 17.44 1.51 4.01
N VAL A 45 16.89 0.39 3.58
CA VAL A 45 16.06 -0.49 4.42
C VAL A 45 16.88 -1.07 5.57
N HIS A 46 18.09 -1.54 5.29
CA HIS A 46 19.02 -2.07 6.31
C HIS A 46 19.40 -0.98 7.32
N ARG A 47 19.68 0.24 6.83
CA ARG A 47 19.92 1.41 7.70
C ARG A 47 18.72 1.69 8.61
N TYR A 48 17.50 1.57 8.10
CA TYR A 48 16.31 1.75 8.91
C TYR A 48 16.19 0.68 10.01
N TYR A 49 16.48 -0.59 9.71
CA TYR A 49 16.48 -1.63 10.75
C TYR A 49 17.54 -1.37 11.83
N ASP A 50 18.74 -0.91 11.47
CA ASP A 50 19.74 -0.51 12.46
C ASP A 50 19.29 0.71 13.29
N LEU A 51 18.64 1.70 12.67
CA LEU A 51 18.05 2.82 13.39
C LEU A 51 17.03 2.33 14.43
N ARG A 52 16.11 1.42 14.05
CA ARG A 52 15.15 0.82 15.00
C ARG A 52 15.88 0.12 16.14
N ARG A 53 16.88 -0.70 15.83
CA ARG A 53 17.69 -1.43 16.82
C ARG A 53 18.31 -0.47 17.84
N ARG A 54 18.92 0.62 17.37
CA ARG A 54 19.52 1.65 18.24
C ARG A 54 18.49 2.38 19.09
N LEU A 55 17.38 2.81 18.49
CA LEU A 55 16.33 3.55 19.20
C LEU A 55 15.60 2.70 20.25
N LEU A 56 15.44 1.41 20.00
CA LEU A 56 14.85 0.46 20.95
C LEU A 56 15.85 -0.08 21.99
N GLY A 57 17.14 0.28 21.88
CA GLY A 57 18.19 -0.17 22.80
C GLY A 57 18.46 -1.68 22.74
N LEU A 58 18.33 -2.28 21.54
CA LEU A 58 18.48 -3.72 21.32
C LEU A 58 19.91 -4.08 20.91
N ASP A 59 20.41 -5.22 21.42
CA ASP A 59 21.68 -5.79 20.95
C ASP A 59 21.54 -6.33 19.52
N GLU A 60 20.47 -7.07 19.27
CA GLU A 60 20.07 -7.63 17.96
C GLU A 60 18.61 -7.26 17.68
N ILE A 61 18.29 -6.99 16.42
CA ILE A 61 16.90 -6.73 15.99
C ILE A 61 16.34 -7.97 15.29
N HIS A 62 15.17 -8.41 15.74
CA HIS A 62 14.44 -9.54 15.19
C HIS A 62 13.17 -9.09 14.45
N HIS A 63 12.52 -10.02 13.75
CA HIS A 63 11.31 -9.73 12.97
C HIS A 63 10.17 -9.20 13.83
N TYR A 64 10.00 -9.69 15.05
CA TYR A 64 8.95 -9.23 15.96
C TYR A 64 9.16 -7.79 16.45
N ASP A 65 10.41 -7.29 16.48
CA ASP A 65 10.74 -5.92 16.89
C ASP A 65 10.34 -4.88 15.83
N CYS A 66 10.18 -5.31 14.57
CA CYS A 66 9.78 -4.44 13.47
C CYS A 66 8.37 -3.85 13.64
N TYR A 67 7.56 -4.40 14.55
CA TYR A 67 6.19 -3.98 14.84
C TYR A 67 6.04 -3.26 16.19
N VAL A 68 7.13 -3.07 16.93
CA VAL A 68 7.14 -2.26 18.15
C VAL A 68 7.18 -0.77 17.76
N PRO A 69 6.22 0.07 18.19
CA PRO A 69 6.25 1.50 17.88
C PRO A 69 7.54 2.17 18.35
N LEU A 70 8.23 2.90 17.47
CA LEU A 70 9.47 3.63 17.82
C LEU A 70 9.21 4.86 18.69
N VAL A 71 8.04 5.45 18.52
CA VAL A 71 7.57 6.57 19.32
C VAL A 71 6.32 6.09 20.06
N PRO A 72 6.33 6.02 21.40
CA PRO A 72 5.16 5.62 22.17
C PRO A 72 3.95 6.48 21.80
N GLU A 73 2.79 5.83 21.72
CA GLU A 73 1.52 6.37 21.23
C GLU A 73 1.33 7.84 21.60
N LEU A 74 1.05 8.64 20.57
CA LEU A 74 0.45 9.94 20.78
C LEU A 74 -0.95 9.66 21.32
N GLU A 75 -1.24 10.10 22.55
CA GLU A 75 -2.62 10.17 23.05
C GLU A 75 -3.37 11.24 22.25
N GLN A 76 -3.70 10.93 21.00
CA GLN A 76 -4.44 11.79 20.08
C GLN A 76 -5.81 11.18 19.87
N ARG A 77 -6.70 11.52 20.80
CA ARG A 77 -8.09 11.14 20.73
C ARG A 77 -8.79 11.96 19.65
N HIS A 78 -9.39 11.27 18.70
CA HIS A 78 -10.24 11.84 17.65
C HIS A 78 -11.62 11.21 17.75
N SER A 79 -12.61 11.96 18.21
CA SER A 79 -14.01 11.55 18.01
C SER A 79 -14.28 11.36 16.52
N TRP A 80 -15.34 10.61 16.17
CA TRP A 80 -15.74 10.42 14.77
C TRP A 80 -15.85 11.74 14.00
N ASP A 81 -16.48 12.75 14.59
CA ASP A 81 -16.70 14.03 13.93
C ASP A 81 -15.41 14.84 13.74
N GLU A 82 -14.45 14.71 14.67
CA GLU A 82 -13.11 15.28 14.55
C GLU A 82 -12.29 14.54 13.47
N ALA A 83 -12.36 13.20 13.43
CA ALA A 83 -11.72 12.40 12.40
C ALA A 83 -12.21 12.78 11.00
N VAL A 84 -13.54 12.91 10.81
CA VAL A 84 -14.13 13.36 9.54
C VAL A 84 -13.67 14.77 9.17
N ALA A 85 -13.62 15.70 10.14
CA ALA A 85 -13.17 17.07 9.89
C ALA A 85 -11.69 17.13 9.48
N VAL A 86 -10.82 16.37 10.16
CA VAL A 86 -9.39 16.28 9.83
C VAL A 86 -9.19 15.65 8.45
N ILE A 87 -9.94 14.60 8.11
CA ILE A 87 -9.88 13.99 6.78
C ILE A 87 -10.34 14.99 5.71
N ALA A 88 -11.47 15.67 5.90
CA ALA A 88 -11.94 16.67 4.94
C ALA A 88 -10.94 17.82 4.75
N ALA A 89 -10.30 18.29 5.83
CA ALA A 89 -9.26 19.31 5.77
C ALA A 89 -8.00 18.81 5.05
N ALA A 90 -7.59 17.56 5.28
CA ALA A 90 -6.46 16.96 4.59
C ALA A 90 -6.70 16.77 3.09
N LEU A 91 -7.93 16.45 2.71
CA LEU A 91 -8.34 16.19 1.32
C LEU A 91 -8.74 17.47 0.56
N SER A 92 -8.62 18.66 1.17
CA SER A 92 -8.93 19.93 0.49
C SER A 92 -8.26 20.13 -0.88
N PRO A 93 -7.05 19.59 -1.17
CA PRO A 93 -6.47 19.64 -2.52
C PRO A 93 -7.34 18.98 -3.61
N LEU A 94 -8.27 18.10 -3.24
CA LEU A 94 -9.20 17.45 -4.16
C LEU A 94 -10.41 18.31 -4.56
N GLY A 95 -10.50 19.53 -4.01
CA GLY A 95 -11.57 20.48 -4.31
C GLY A 95 -12.82 20.30 -3.45
N SER A 96 -13.63 21.35 -3.39
CA SER A 96 -14.82 21.42 -2.53
C SER A 96 -15.86 20.37 -2.85
N ASP A 97 -16.04 20.03 -4.12
CA ASP A 97 -17.10 19.08 -4.54
C ASP A 97 -16.79 17.69 -4.00
N TYR A 98 -15.54 17.25 -4.12
CA TYR A 98 -15.06 15.99 -3.54
C TYR A 98 -15.25 15.98 -2.01
N CYS A 99 -14.78 17.03 -1.34
CA CYS A 99 -14.80 17.11 0.12
C CYS A 99 -16.24 17.16 0.68
N ASN A 100 -17.12 17.95 0.06
CA ASN A 100 -18.52 18.07 0.47
C ASN A 100 -19.27 16.75 0.31
N GLN A 101 -19.05 16.04 -0.82
CA GLN A 101 -19.68 14.74 -1.05
C GLN A 101 -19.19 13.70 -0.04
N LEU A 102 -17.89 13.64 0.19
CA LEU A 102 -17.30 12.73 1.17
C LEU A 102 -17.81 13.02 2.57
N GLU A 103 -17.75 14.27 3.03
CA GLU A 103 -18.17 14.65 4.38
C GLU A 103 -19.66 14.38 4.61
N ALA A 104 -20.52 14.67 3.63
CA ALA A 104 -21.94 14.34 3.69
C ALA A 104 -22.16 12.82 3.84
N GLY A 105 -21.38 12.00 3.14
CA GLY A 105 -21.40 10.55 3.26
C GLY A 105 -20.98 10.04 4.64
N LEU A 106 -19.81 10.48 5.12
CA LEU A 106 -19.21 10.05 6.39
C LEU A 106 -20.01 10.51 7.62
N ARG A 107 -20.58 11.72 7.59
CA ARG A 107 -21.49 12.20 8.65
C ARG A 107 -22.89 11.60 8.51
N GLY A 108 -23.27 11.22 7.30
CA GLY A 108 -24.52 10.55 6.98
C GLY A 108 -24.48 9.05 7.25
N ARG A 109 -24.96 8.28 6.28
CA ARG A 109 -25.31 6.85 6.40
C ARG A 109 -24.34 5.92 5.67
N TRP A 110 -23.23 6.44 5.14
CA TRP A 110 -22.22 5.57 4.51
C TRP A 110 -21.56 4.67 5.55
N CYS A 111 -21.34 5.15 6.78
CA CYS A 111 -20.52 4.44 7.76
C CYS A 111 -21.34 3.70 8.83
N ASP A 112 -21.09 2.40 8.97
CA ASP A 112 -21.37 1.64 10.21
C ASP A 112 -20.13 1.74 11.13
N ARG A 113 -20.18 2.66 12.10
CA ARG A 113 -18.99 3.31 12.69
C ARG A 113 -18.26 2.50 13.76
N TYR A 114 -18.98 1.96 14.73
CA TYR A 114 -18.42 1.47 16.00
C TYR A 114 -18.46 -0.05 16.13
N PRO A 115 -17.57 -0.66 16.93
CA PRO A 115 -17.64 -2.08 17.24
C PRO A 115 -18.93 -2.44 18.00
N ASN A 116 -19.49 -3.61 17.71
CA ASN A 116 -20.61 -4.18 18.46
C ASN A 116 -20.59 -5.71 18.43
N ALA A 117 -21.39 -6.34 19.28
CA ALA A 117 -21.40 -7.80 19.45
C ALA A 117 -21.81 -8.50 18.15
N GLY A 118 -20.91 -9.33 17.61
CA GLY A 118 -21.14 -10.09 16.37
C GLY A 118 -20.82 -9.32 15.08
N LYS A 119 -20.34 -8.07 15.16
CA LYS A 119 -19.87 -7.32 13.99
C LYS A 119 -18.58 -7.92 13.43
N GLN A 120 -18.47 -7.92 12.10
CA GLN A 120 -17.25 -8.31 11.41
C GLN A 120 -16.08 -7.40 11.82
N SER A 121 -14.91 -7.99 12.05
CA SER A 121 -13.68 -7.26 12.39
C SER A 121 -13.10 -6.51 11.20
N GLY A 122 -12.25 -5.53 11.48
CA GLY A 122 -11.53 -4.75 10.46
C GLY A 122 -12.36 -3.59 9.92
N ALA A 123 -12.04 -3.16 8.70
CA ALA A 123 -12.77 -2.16 7.94
C ALA A 123 -12.83 -2.57 6.47
N PHE A 124 -13.84 -2.07 5.75
CA PHE A 124 -13.90 -2.17 4.29
C PHE A 124 -14.93 -1.19 3.73
N SER A 125 -14.73 -0.80 2.47
CA SER A 125 -15.72 -0.16 1.61
C SER A 125 -16.38 -1.18 0.70
N SER A 126 -17.69 -1.04 0.50
CA SER A 126 -18.47 -1.85 -0.43
C SER A 126 -19.60 -1.02 -1.04
N GLY A 127 -20.24 -1.53 -2.09
CA GLY A 127 -21.32 -0.86 -2.77
C GLY A 127 -21.73 -1.59 -4.03
N THR A 128 -22.77 -1.07 -4.67
CA THR A 128 -23.24 -1.50 -5.98
C THR A 128 -23.35 -0.29 -6.89
N TYR A 129 -23.61 -0.51 -8.17
CA TYR A 129 -23.74 0.58 -9.15
C TYR A 129 -24.81 1.61 -8.78
N ASP A 130 -25.95 1.15 -8.26
CA ASP A 130 -27.11 2.01 -7.95
C ASP A 130 -27.21 2.39 -6.46
N SER A 131 -26.26 1.98 -5.62
CA SER A 131 -26.29 2.26 -4.18
C SER A 131 -25.31 3.36 -3.78
N ASP A 132 -25.51 3.90 -2.57
CA ASP A 132 -24.41 4.56 -1.89
C ASP A 132 -23.24 3.58 -1.64
N PRO A 133 -21.98 4.04 -1.57
CA PRO A 133 -20.92 3.25 -0.98
C PRO A 133 -21.15 3.18 0.54
N TYR A 134 -20.84 2.04 1.11
CA TYR A 134 -20.96 1.75 2.53
C TYR A 134 -19.59 1.37 3.08
N ILE A 135 -19.25 1.96 4.21
CA ILE A 135 -18.02 1.72 4.93
C ILE A 135 -18.36 1.00 6.24
N LEU A 136 -17.82 -0.19 6.43
CA LEU A 136 -17.80 -0.83 7.74
C LEU A 136 -16.54 -0.39 8.47
N MET A 137 -16.70 0.12 9.69
CA MET A 137 -15.60 0.48 10.59
C MET A 137 -15.77 -0.20 11.95
N ASN A 138 -14.65 -0.38 12.65
CA ASN A 138 -14.61 -0.64 14.09
C ASN A 138 -13.86 0.50 14.79
N PHE A 139 -14.33 1.73 14.57
CA PHE A 139 -13.66 2.95 14.99
C PHE A 139 -13.60 3.06 16.52
N GLN A 140 -12.46 3.56 17.02
CA GLN A 140 -12.18 3.82 18.42
C GLN A 140 -11.48 5.17 18.47
N ASP A 141 -11.99 6.08 19.31
CA ASP A 141 -11.54 7.47 19.32
C ASP A 141 -10.07 7.58 19.72
N GLU A 142 -9.56 6.65 20.52
CA GLU A 142 -8.21 6.65 21.08
C GLU A 142 -7.15 6.11 20.11
N VAL A 143 -7.55 5.58 18.94
CA VAL A 143 -6.65 4.89 18.00
C VAL A 143 -6.49 5.72 16.73
N ILE A 144 -5.40 6.47 16.62
CA ILE A 144 -5.11 7.31 15.44
C ILE A 144 -5.10 6.52 14.12
N GLU A 145 -4.66 5.26 14.15
CA GLU A 145 -4.70 4.38 12.96
C GLU A 145 -6.11 4.19 12.41
N HIS A 146 -7.16 4.34 13.23
CA HIS A 146 -8.54 4.29 12.75
C HIS A 146 -8.93 5.53 11.94
N VAL A 147 -8.26 6.67 12.11
CA VAL A 147 -8.44 7.86 11.25
C VAL A 147 -7.83 7.59 9.87
N PHE A 148 -6.64 6.98 9.81
CA PHE A 148 -6.03 6.54 8.55
C PHE A 148 -6.86 5.47 7.86
N THR A 149 -7.36 4.49 8.63
CA THR A 149 -8.26 3.46 8.11
C THR A 149 -9.54 4.09 7.54
N LEU A 150 -10.13 5.09 8.21
CA LEU A 150 -11.29 5.81 7.68
C LEU A 150 -10.95 6.57 6.38
N ALA A 151 -9.79 7.22 6.31
CA ALA A 151 -9.33 7.91 5.10
C ALA A 151 -9.11 6.94 3.92
N HIS A 152 -8.58 5.74 4.22
CA HIS A 152 -8.39 4.65 3.28
C HIS A 152 -9.73 4.21 2.68
N GLU A 153 -10.69 3.83 3.52
CA GLU A 153 -12.01 3.37 3.05
C GLU A 153 -12.84 4.48 2.40
N ALA A 154 -12.65 5.73 2.84
CA ALA A 154 -13.20 6.91 2.17
C ALA A 154 -12.68 7.04 0.73
N GLY A 155 -11.40 6.73 0.49
CA GLY A 155 -10.82 6.73 -0.85
C GLY A 155 -11.46 5.69 -1.77
N HIS A 156 -11.62 4.45 -1.30
CA HIS A 156 -12.36 3.43 -2.05
C HIS A 156 -13.81 3.83 -2.33
N SER A 157 -14.49 4.41 -1.34
CA SER A 157 -15.90 4.82 -1.45
C SER A 157 -16.07 5.93 -2.48
N MET A 158 -15.19 6.93 -2.47
CA MET A 158 -15.20 8.01 -3.46
C MET A 158 -14.80 7.53 -4.85
N HIS A 159 -13.84 6.60 -4.96
CA HIS A 159 -13.50 5.98 -6.24
C HIS A 159 -14.71 5.23 -6.83
N THR A 160 -15.38 4.41 -6.00
CA THR A 160 -16.60 3.69 -6.41
C THR A 160 -17.69 4.64 -6.84
N ARG A 161 -17.93 5.70 -6.06
CA ARG A 161 -18.97 6.68 -6.37
C ARG A 161 -18.70 7.41 -7.69
N LEU A 162 -17.51 8.00 -7.82
CA LEU A 162 -17.16 8.80 -9.00
C LEU A 162 -17.11 7.96 -10.26
N SER A 163 -16.71 6.68 -10.15
CA SER A 163 -16.76 5.77 -11.29
C SER A 163 -18.18 5.40 -11.68
N ALA A 164 -19.05 5.07 -10.72
CA ALA A 164 -20.45 4.74 -10.99
C ALA A 164 -21.23 5.92 -11.60
N GLU A 165 -20.96 7.14 -11.15
CA GLU A 165 -21.57 8.36 -11.69
C GLU A 165 -21.11 8.68 -13.13
N ALA A 166 -19.87 8.34 -13.48
CA ALA A 166 -19.27 8.71 -14.76
C ALA A 166 -19.34 7.60 -15.83
N GLN A 167 -19.44 6.33 -15.41
CA GLN A 167 -19.39 5.18 -16.30
C GLN A 167 -20.72 4.42 -16.33
N PRO A 168 -21.06 3.77 -17.46
CA PRO A 168 -22.15 2.81 -17.48
C PRO A 168 -21.78 1.58 -16.61
N PHE A 169 -22.79 0.83 -16.17
CA PHE A 169 -22.65 -0.33 -15.28
C PHE A 169 -21.44 -1.23 -15.63
N GLN A 170 -21.27 -1.60 -16.90
CA GLN A 170 -20.21 -2.49 -17.36
C GLN A 170 -18.78 -1.97 -17.14
N TYR A 171 -18.59 -0.66 -16.98
CA TYR A 171 -17.27 -0.03 -16.82
C TYR A 171 -17.07 0.64 -15.46
N SER A 172 -18.09 0.60 -14.59
CA SER A 172 -18.02 1.25 -13.26
C SER A 172 -17.13 0.54 -12.24
N GLY A 173 -16.83 -0.76 -12.43
CA GLY A 173 -15.97 -1.50 -11.53
C GLY A 173 -14.51 -1.38 -11.92
N TYR A 174 -13.70 -0.65 -11.16
CA TYR A 174 -12.25 -0.60 -11.35
C TYR A 174 -11.57 -1.95 -11.01
N THR A 175 -10.43 -2.23 -11.64
CA THR A 175 -9.70 -3.48 -11.38
C THR A 175 -8.96 -3.41 -10.04
N ILE A 176 -8.66 -4.57 -9.46
CA ILE A 176 -7.92 -4.62 -8.19
C ILE A 176 -6.51 -4.01 -8.34
N PHE A 177 -5.95 -3.99 -9.54
CA PHE A 177 -4.64 -3.38 -9.80
C PHE A 177 -4.60 -1.89 -9.40
N VAL A 178 -5.69 -1.16 -9.63
CA VAL A 178 -5.78 0.28 -9.32
C VAL A 178 -6.62 0.59 -8.08
N ALA A 179 -7.21 -0.43 -7.43
CA ALA A 179 -8.13 -0.24 -6.32
C ALA A 179 -7.49 0.50 -5.13
N GLU A 180 -6.25 0.14 -4.79
CA GLU A 180 -5.49 0.71 -3.66
C GLU A 180 -4.96 2.12 -3.91
N VAL A 181 -5.00 2.61 -5.15
CA VAL A 181 -4.42 3.93 -5.49
C VAL A 181 -5.19 5.05 -4.81
N ALA A 182 -6.53 4.99 -4.83
CA ALA A 182 -7.38 6.03 -4.26
C ALA A 182 -7.32 6.07 -2.72
N SER A 183 -7.37 4.90 -2.09
CA SER A 183 -7.33 4.76 -0.64
C SER A 183 -5.99 5.23 -0.06
N THR A 184 -4.89 4.75 -0.62
CA THR A 184 -3.55 5.16 -0.19
C THR A 184 -3.22 6.60 -0.55
N PHE A 185 -3.76 7.15 -1.66
CA PHE A 185 -3.63 8.58 -1.98
C PHE A 185 -4.22 9.45 -0.86
N ASN A 186 -5.40 9.10 -0.35
CA ASN A 186 -6.03 9.82 0.76
C ASN A 186 -5.17 9.76 2.03
N GLU A 187 -4.58 8.60 2.33
CA GLU A 187 -3.64 8.48 3.45
C GLU A 187 -2.39 9.36 3.27
N GLN A 188 -1.87 9.48 2.05
CA GLN A 188 -0.73 10.36 1.76
C GLN A 188 -1.08 11.83 2.05
N LEU A 189 -2.25 12.29 1.61
CA LEU A 189 -2.71 13.65 1.91
C LEU A 189 -2.95 13.87 3.41
N LEU A 190 -3.56 12.89 4.09
CA LEU A 190 -3.74 12.92 5.55
C LEU A 190 -2.39 12.99 6.28
N THR A 191 -1.42 12.19 5.84
CA THR A 191 -0.07 12.21 6.41
C THR A 191 0.58 13.58 6.25
N ARG A 192 0.54 14.15 5.03
CA ARG A 192 1.07 15.50 4.76
C ARG A 192 0.41 16.56 5.64
N HIS A 193 -0.92 16.49 5.80
CA HIS A 193 -1.68 17.42 6.64
C HIS A 193 -1.25 17.33 8.10
N LEU A 194 -1.22 16.12 8.67
CA LEU A 194 -0.82 15.90 10.06
C LEU A 194 0.65 16.26 10.30
N MET A 195 1.55 15.98 9.35
CA MET A 195 2.95 16.41 9.44
C MET A 195 3.09 17.93 9.47
N ALA A 196 2.27 18.65 8.71
CA ALA A 196 2.27 20.12 8.68
C ALA A 196 1.65 20.72 9.95
N ALA A 197 0.69 20.03 10.56
CA ALA A 197 0.03 20.44 11.81
C ALA A 197 0.79 20.03 13.07
N ALA A 198 1.76 19.11 12.96
CA ALA A 198 2.49 18.56 14.10
C ALA A 198 3.15 19.67 14.95
N SER A 199 2.83 19.67 16.24
CA SER A 199 3.20 20.72 17.19
C SER A 199 4.46 20.40 18.00
N SER A 200 4.91 19.15 17.96
CA SER A 200 6.08 18.68 18.70
C SER A 200 6.94 17.73 17.89
N THR A 201 8.23 17.64 18.24
CA THR A 201 9.16 16.65 17.66
C THR A 201 8.65 15.23 17.81
N LYS A 202 8.05 14.91 18.98
CA LYS A 202 7.49 13.57 19.24
C LYS A 202 6.32 13.27 18.29
N GLU A 203 5.43 14.24 18.09
CA GLU A 203 4.28 14.09 17.19
C GLU A 203 4.73 13.87 15.74
N ARG A 204 5.66 14.71 15.28
CA ARG A 204 6.24 14.58 13.95
C ARG A 204 6.94 13.23 13.75
N ALA A 205 7.73 12.80 14.73
CA ALA A 205 8.44 11.52 14.69
C ALA A 205 7.49 10.30 14.66
N ALA A 206 6.35 10.35 15.36
CA ALA A 206 5.35 9.29 15.30
C ALA A 206 4.71 9.19 13.91
N ILE A 207 4.35 10.32 13.30
CA ILE A 207 3.77 10.36 11.95
C ILE A 207 4.78 9.85 10.90
N LEU A 208 6.05 10.28 11.01
CA LEU A 208 7.15 9.78 10.19
C LEU A 208 7.34 8.27 10.33
N SER A 209 7.42 7.77 11.57
CA SER A 209 7.57 6.33 11.84
C SER A 209 6.44 5.52 11.21
N ARG A 210 5.20 6.02 11.29
CA ARG A 210 4.03 5.39 10.67
C ARG A 210 4.16 5.33 9.14
N GLU A 211 4.53 6.43 8.50
CA GLU A 211 4.70 6.50 7.04
C GLU A 211 5.81 5.56 6.55
N ILE A 212 6.94 5.52 7.27
CA ILE A 212 8.06 4.60 6.98
C ILE A 212 7.60 3.14 7.10
N ASP A 213 6.87 2.81 8.17
CA ASP A 213 6.36 1.46 8.40
C ASP A 213 5.32 1.04 7.35
N ALA A 214 4.47 1.95 6.91
CA ALA A 214 3.53 1.73 5.81
C ALA A 214 4.26 1.44 4.48
N ILE A 215 5.25 2.26 4.10
CA ILE A 215 6.04 2.03 2.89
C ILE A 215 6.81 0.70 2.98
N ARG A 216 7.42 0.40 4.14
CA ARG A 216 8.10 -0.87 4.37
C ARG A 216 7.16 -2.06 4.22
N ALA A 217 5.98 -2.02 4.82
CA ALA A 217 5.03 -3.12 4.82
C ALA A 217 4.33 -3.34 3.46
N THR A 218 4.14 -2.27 2.69
CA THR A 218 3.32 -2.29 1.46
C THR A 218 4.15 -2.30 0.18
N ILE A 219 5.32 -1.67 0.16
CA ILE A 219 6.24 -1.71 -0.98
C ILE A 219 7.30 -2.77 -0.75
N ILE A 220 8.21 -2.57 0.22
CA ILE A 220 9.41 -3.40 0.35
C ILE A 220 9.05 -4.86 0.66
N ARG A 221 8.15 -5.07 1.62
CA ARG A 221 7.75 -6.41 2.05
C ARG A 221 6.94 -7.16 0.99
N GLN A 222 6.01 -6.49 0.33
CA GLN A 222 5.21 -7.10 -0.75
C GLN A 222 6.07 -7.41 -1.98
N THR A 223 7.10 -6.60 -2.25
CA THR A 223 8.07 -6.92 -3.31
C THR A 223 8.91 -8.14 -2.99
N MET A 224 9.33 -8.33 -1.73
CA MET A 224 9.97 -9.59 -1.31
C MET A 224 9.05 -10.80 -1.56
N PHE A 225 7.76 -10.66 -1.25
CA PHE A 225 6.77 -11.70 -1.50
C PHE A 225 6.57 -11.97 -2.99
N ALA A 226 6.51 -10.92 -3.81
CA ALA A 226 6.45 -11.01 -5.26
C ALA A 226 7.69 -11.75 -5.81
N GLU A 227 8.86 -11.45 -5.27
CA GLU A 227 10.09 -12.11 -5.68
C GLU A 227 10.14 -13.59 -5.29
N PHE A 228 9.71 -13.95 -4.07
CA PHE A 228 9.54 -15.34 -3.66
C PHE A 228 8.57 -16.10 -4.58
N GLU A 229 7.42 -15.50 -4.86
CA GLU A 229 6.41 -16.08 -5.73
C GLU A 229 6.98 -16.30 -7.14
N ARG A 230 7.75 -15.34 -7.65
CA ARG A 230 8.40 -15.46 -8.96
C ARG A 230 9.40 -16.61 -9.01
N ILE A 231 10.33 -16.67 -8.05
CA ILE A 231 11.38 -17.70 -8.01
C ILE A 231 10.75 -19.09 -7.83
N SER A 232 9.76 -19.22 -6.95
CA SER A 232 9.10 -20.50 -6.67
C SER A 232 8.27 -21.02 -7.86
N HIS A 233 7.69 -20.14 -8.69
CA HIS A 233 7.04 -20.52 -9.94
C HIS A 233 8.08 -20.92 -11.01
N GLN A 234 9.14 -20.14 -11.18
CA GLN A 234 10.22 -20.45 -12.12
C GLN A 234 10.90 -21.79 -11.82
N THR A 235 11.06 -22.13 -10.54
CA THR A 235 11.57 -23.43 -10.08
C THR A 235 10.71 -24.57 -10.65
N VAL A 236 9.39 -24.47 -10.52
CA VAL A 236 8.45 -25.46 -11.04
C VAL A 236 8.43 -25.50 -12.58
N GLU A 237 8.48 -24.34 -13.22
CA GLU A 237 8.52 -24.21 -14.69
C GLU A 237 9.79 -24.81 -15.30
N ALA A 238 10.92 -24.76 -14.57
CA ALA A 238 12.17 -25.43 -14.91
C ALA A 238 12.14 -26.95 -14.70
N GLY A 239 11.05 -27.50 -14.16
CA GLY A 239 10.90 -28.93 -13.85
C GLY A 239 11.59 -29.37 -12.56
N GLU A 240 12.01 -28.42 -11.71
CA GLU A 240 12.57 -28.72 -10.40
C GLU A 240 11.44 -28.94 -9.36
N PRO A 241 11.54 -29.96 -8.50
CA PRO A 241 10.55 -30.19 -7.45
C PRO A 241 10.65 -29.09 -6.38
N LEU A 242 9.52 -28.47 -6.07
CA LEU A 242 9.42 -27.45 -5.03
C LEU A 242 9.16 -28.10 -3.66
N THR A 243 10.17 -28.76 -3.09
CA THR A 243 10.09 -29.39 -1.76
C THR A 243 10.07 -28.34 -0.64
N LEU A 244 9.75 -28.76 0.59
CA LEU A 244 9.80 -27.86 1.76
C LEU A 244 11.20 -27.27 1.96
N GLU A 245 12.24 -28.07 1.76
CA GLU A 245 13.64 -27.62 1.88
C GLU A 245 13.96 -26.54 0.84
N LYS A 246 13.52 -26.73 -0.42
CA LYS A 246 13.70 -25.74 -1.48
C LYS A 246 12.93 -24.45 -1.19
N ILE A 247 11.69 -24.54 -0.69
CA ILE A 247 10.87 -23.39 -0.29
C ILE A 247 11.57 -22.59 0.81
N ARG A 248 12.02 -23.28 1.87
CA ARG A 248 12.73 -22.66 3.00
C ARG A 248 14.02 -21.99 2.54
N GLN A 249 14.78 -22.64 1.68
CA GLN A 249 16.00 -22.09 1.11
C GLN A 249 15.74 -20.79 0.34
N ILE A 250 14.80 -20.81 -0.62
CA ILE A 250 14.46 -19.61 -1.41
C ILE A 250 14.04 -18.46 -0.48
N TYR A 251 13.19 -18.77 0.51
CA TYR A 251 12.71 -17.76 1.43
C TYR A 251 13.82 -17.22 2.34
N ARG A 252 14.73 -18.07 2.82
CA ARG A 252 15.90 -17.68 3.61
C ARG A 252 16.82 -16.73 2.85
N GLU A 253 17.14 -17.05 1.60
CA GLU A 253 17.98 -16.19 0.74
C GLU A 253 17.35 -14.80 0.56
N LEU A 254 16.02 -14.73 0.42
CA LEU A 254 15.30 -13.47 0.36
C LEU A 254 15.27 -12.74 1.70
N LEU A 255 15.11 -13.45 2.83
CA LEU A 255 15.19 -12.83 4.16
C LEU A 255 16.57 -12.19 4.36
N GLU A 256 17.65 -12.90 4.04
CA GLU A 256 19.02 -12.41 4.15
C GLU A 256 19.27 -11.18 3.27
N ALA A 257 18.73 -11.16 2.05
CA ALA A 257 18.82 -10.01 1.17
C ALA A 257 18.04 -8.79 1.71
N TYR A 258 16.77 -8.96 2.05
CA TYR A 258 15.87 -7.85 2.37
C TYR A 258 16.07 -7.29 3.78
N PHE A 259 16.45 -8.12 4.75
CA PHE A 259 16.71 -7.67 6.13
C PHE A 259 18.17 -7.28 6.36
N GLY A 260 19.11 -7.87 5.61
CA GLY A 260 20.52 -7.53 5.67
C GLY A 260 21.28 -8.26 6.78
N LYS A 261 22.62 -8.22 6.70
CA LYS A 261 23.51 -9.03 7.54
C LYS A 261 23.48 -8.70 9.04
N ALA A 262 23.04 -7.49 9.40
CA ALA A 262 22.96 -7.03 10.78
C ALA A 262 21.64 -7.40 11.47
N PHE A 263 20.72 -8.05 10.74
CA PHE A 263 19.43 -8.47 11.26
C PHE A 263 19.48 -9.92 11.75
N ALA A 264 18.91 -10.18 12.93
CA ALA A 264 18.82 -11.54 13.45
C ALA A 264 17.62 -12.26 12.82
N ILE A 265 17.91 -13.19 11.91
CA ILE A 265 16.89 -13.98 11.22
C ILE A 265 16.71 -15.32 11.94
N ASP A 266 15.64 -15.43 12.70
CA ASP A 266 15.25 -16.68 13.37
C ASP A 266 14.91 -17.78 12.35
N ASP A 267 15.38 -19.01 12.58
CA ASP A 267 15.20 -20.16 11.67
C ASP A 267 13.72 -20.43 11.33
N VAL A 268 12.81 -20.14 12.27
CA VAL A 268 11.37 -20.31 12.07
C VAL A 268 10.79 -19.36 11.02
N LEU A 269 11.46 -18.24 10.74
CA LEU A 269 10.98 -17.23 9.80
C LEU A 269 10.99 -17.74 8.35
N GLU A 270 11.79 -18.76 8.04
CA GLU A 270 11.80 -19.45 6.73
C GLU A 270 10.43 -20.05 6.37
N LEU A 271 9.62 -20.39 7.38
CA LEU A 271 8.30 -20.98 7.22
C LEU A 271 7.19 -19.94 7.04
N GLU A 272 7.50 -18.65 7.14
CA GLU A 272 6.52 -17.59 7.05
C GLU A 272 5.77 -17.59 5.71
N CYS A 273 6.44 -17.97 4.62
CA CYS A 273 5.78 -18.12 3.33
C CYS A 273 4.56 -19.04 3.36
N LEU A 274 4.52 -20.03 4.26
CA LEU A 274 3.42 -21.00 4.34
C LEU A 274 2.15 -20.42 4.99
N ARG A 275 2.25 -19.31 5.73
CA ARG A 275 1.10 -18.67 6.39
C ARG A 275 0.53 -17.48 5.63
N ILE A 276 1.14 -17.06 4.52
CA ILE A 276 0.73 -15.88 3.75
C ILE A 276 -0.42 -16.29 2.81
N PRO A 277 -1.67 -15.84 3.06
CA PRO A 277 -2.83 -16.29 2.28
C PRO A 277 -2.75 -15.87 0.81
N HIS A 278 -2.07 -14.75 0.53
CA HIS A 278 -1.94 -14.20 -0.82
C HIS A 278 -1.18 -15.12 -1.78
N PHE A 279 -0.29 -16.00 -1.31
CA PHE A 279 0.38 -16.98 -2.19
C PHE A 279 -0.55 -18.09 -2.70
N TYR A 280 -1.77 -18.18 -2.16
CA TYR A 280 -2.82 -19.06 -2.69
C TYR A 280 -3.66 -18.38 -3.79
N ARG A 281 -3.32 -17.13 -4.14
CA ARG A 281 -3.83 -16.39 -5.31
C ARG A 281 -2.65 -15.81 -6.10
N ALA A 282 -2.27 -16.53 -7.16
CA ALA A 282 -1.05 -16.28 -7.90
C ALA A 282 -0.87 -14.82 -8.37
N PHE A 283 0.31 -14.25 -8.14
CA PHE A 283 0.82 -12.97 -8.62
C PHE A 283 -0.07 -11.77 -8.29
N TYR A 284 -0.56 -11.75 -7.05
CA TYR A 284 -1.43 -10.68 -6.56
C TYR A 284 -0.68 -9.57 -5.81
N VAL A 285 0.34 -9.94 -5.03
CA VAL A 285 0.95 -9.07 -4.01
C VAL A 285 1.68 -7.84 -4.58
N TYR A 286 2.22 -7.92 -5.81
CA TYR A 286 2.94 -6.81 -6.45
C TYR A 286 2.04 -5.58 -6.70
N LYS A 287 0.71 -5.79 -6.76
CA LYS A 287 -0.30 -4.74 -6.94
C LYS A 287 -0.32 -3.75 -5.78
N TYR A 288 -0.05 -4.21 -4.56
CA TYR A 288 0.07 -3.33 -3.40
C TYR A 288 1.25 -2.37 -3.52
N ALA A 289 2.42 -2.90 -3.89
CA ALA A 289 3.64 -2.10 -4.02
C ALA A 289 3.53 -1.08 -5.17
N THR A 290 3.00 -1.50 -6.32
CA THR A 290 2.77 -0.61 -7.47
C THR A 290 1.66 0.41 -7.18
N GLY A 291 0.57 -0.01 -6.52
CA GLY A 291 -0.52 0.86 -6.11
C GLY A 291 -0.08 1.98 -5.16
N LEU A 292 0.66 1.64 -4.09
CA LEU A 292 1.19 2.65 -3.17
C LEU A 292 2.22 3.56 -3.86
N SER A 293 3.09 3.01 -4.72
CA SER A 293 4.05 3.83 -5.49
C SER A 293 3.34 4.84 -6.39
N ALA A 294 2.27 4.42 -7.07
CA ALA A 294 1.44 5.31 -7.87
C ALA A 294 0.74 6.36 -7.01
N ALA A 295 0.21 5.99 -5.85
CA ALA A 295 -0.46 6.93 -4.94
C ALA A 295 0.49 7.98 -4.35
N ILE A 296 1.72 7.61 -3.99
CA ILE A 296 2.75 8.57 -3.54
C ILE A 296 3.07 9.55 -4.68
N ALA A 297 3.27 9.06 -5.90
CA ALA A 297 3.53 9.90 -7.07
C ALA A 297 2.36 10.84 -7.39
N LEU A 298 1.13 10.32 -7.44
CA LEU A 298 -0.07 11.11 -7.72
C LEU A 298 -0.35 12.13 -6.61
N SER A 299 -0.24 11.76 -5.34
CA SER A 299 -0.47 12.69 -4.23
C SER A 299 0.53 13.83 -4.21
N LYS A 300 1.80 13.57 -4.54
CA LYS A 300 2.81 14.60 -4.77
C LYS A 300 2.42 15.52 -5.93
N ARG A 301 2.08 14.94 -7.09
CA ARG A 301 1.68 15.70 -8.30
C ARG A 301 0.46 16.59 -8.04
N VAL A 302 -0.58 16.10 -7.38
CA VAL A 302 -1.77 16.88 -7.07
C VAL A 302 -1.49 17.96 -6.02
N SER A 303 -0.68 17.65 -4.99
CA SER A 303 -0.38 18.60 -3.91
C SER A 303 0.54 19.75 -4.35
N GLU A 304 1.40 19.52 -5.35
CA GLU A 304 2.41 20.48 -5.82
C GLU A 304 2.10 21.05 -7.21
N GLY A 305 1.10 20.48 -7.89
CA GLY A 305 0.64 20.88 -9.22
C GLY A 305 -0.50 21.89 -9.17
N GLY A 306 -1.27 21.93 -10.26
CA GLY A 306 -2.38 22.84 -10.46
C GLY A 306 -3.68 22.13 -10.87
N PRO A 307 -4.62 22.89 -11.46
CA PRO A 307 -5.92 22.35 -11.87
C PRO A 307 -5.84 21.17 -12.84
N ASP A 308 -4.80 21.10 -13.68
CA ASP A 308 -4.65 20.04 -14.67
C ASP A 308 -4.25 18.70 -14.00
N GLU A 309 -3.32 18.71 -13.05
CA GLU A 309 -2.96 17.52 -12.27
C GLU A 309 -4.14 17.00 -11.43
N LEU A 310 -4.90 17.91 -10.82
CA LEU A 310 -6.12 17.55 -10.11
C LEU A 310 -7.16 16.93 -11.05
N ALA A 311 -7.39 17.56 -12.21
CA ALA A 311 -8.34 17.05 -13.20
C ALA A 311 -7.94 15.67 -13.73
N ALA A 312 -6.64 15.42 -13.91
CA ALA A 312 -6.11 14.13 -14.33
C ALA A 312 -6.39 13.04 -13.28
N TYR A 313 -6.15 13.32 -11.99
CA TYR A 313 -6.45 12.38 -10.90
C TYR A 313 -7.96 12.12 -10.74
N LEU A 314 -8.80 13.16 -10.80
CA LEU A 314 -10.26 12.99 -10.77
C LEU A 314 -10.77 12.24 -12.01
N GLY A 315 -10.12 12.41 -13.16
CA GLY A 315 -10.36 11.64 -14.37
C GLY A 315 -10.09 10.15 -14.17
N PHE A 316 -9.00 9.80 -13.49
CA PHE A 316 -8.69 8.44 -13.09
C PHE A 316 -9.77 7.83 -12.19
N LEU A 317 -10.22 8.54 -11.14
CA LEU A 317 -11.29 8.06 -10.26
C LEU A 317 -12.62 7.84 -10.99
N ARG A 318 -12.88 8.63 -12.04
CA ARG A 318 -14.07 8.49 -12.89
C ARG A 318 -13.93 7.41 -13.96
N GLY A 319 -12.74 6.84 -14.14
CA GLY A 319 -12.43 5.91 -15.25
C GLY A 319 -12.97 4.50 -15.05
N GLY A 320 -13.12 4.02 -13.81
CA GLY A 320 -13.53 2.64 -13.54
C GLY A 320 -12.63 1.63 -14.25
N CYS A 321 -13.20 0.80 -15.13
CA CYS A 321 -12.47 -0.06 -16.05
C CYS A 321 -12.72 0.28 -17.53
N SER A 322 -12.98 1.55 -17.86
CA SER A 322 -13.17 1.99 -19.25
C SER A 322 -11.91 1.88 -20.12
N LYS A 323 -10.73 1.74 -19.49
CA LYS A 323 -9.42 1.53 -20.12
C LYS A 323 -8.60 0.54 -19.30
N TRP A 324 -7.47 0.09 -19.83
CA TRP A 324 -6.52 -0.71 -19.06
C TRP A 324 -5.97 0.09 -17.87
N PRO A 325 -5.67 -0.56 -16.74
CA PRO A 325 -5.24 0.12 -15.53
C PRO A 325 -3.97 0.96 -15.73
N LEU A 326 -3.01 0.50 -16.53
CA LEU A 326 -1.80 1.25 -16.85
C LEU A 326 -2.10 2.50 -17.69
N ASP A 327 -3.07 2.42 -18.61
CA ASP A 327 -3.49 3.58 -19.40
C ASP A 327 -4.21 4.63 -18.52
N LEU A 328 -5.06 4.19 -17.59
CA LEU A 328 -5.72 5.09 -16.63
C LEU A 328 -4.72 5.83 -15.74
N LEU A 329 -3.67 5.13 -15.28
CA LEU A 329 -2.60 5.76 -14.50
C LEU A 329 -1.77 6.72 -15.35
N ARG A 330 -1.46 6.36 -16.60
CA ARG A 330 -0.73 7.23 -17.53
C ARG A 330 -1.50 8.52 -17.81
N ASP A 331 -2.81 8.42 -18.00
CA ASP A 331 -3.70 9.59 -18.15
C ASP A 331 -3.68 10.48 -16.89
N ALA A 332 -3.52 9.88 -15.70
CA ALA A 332 -3.36 10.60 -14.43
C ALA A 332 -1.95 11.18 -14.22
N GLY A 333 -1.00 10.88 -15.13
CA GLY A 333 0.38 11.34 -15.08
C GLY A 333 1.36 10.40 -14.38
N VAL A 334 1.04 9.11 -14.21
CA VAL A 334 1.95 8.11 -13.67
C VAL A 334 2.11 6.94 -14.63
N ASP A 335 3.33 6.67 -15.06
CA ASP A 335 3.64 5.52 -15.92
C ASP A 335 4.41 4.44 -15.16
N LEU A 336 3.70 3.39 -14.75
CA LEU A 336 4.28 2.24 -14.03
C LEU A 336 5.13 1.32 -14.91
N GLU A 337 5.19 1.53 -16.24
CA GLU A 337 6.16 0.85 -17.11
C GLU A 337 7.56 1.48 -17.06
N THR A 338 7.69 2.59 -16.33
CA THR A 338 8.95 3.28 -16.07
C THR A 338 9.39 3.07 -14.61
N PRO A 339 10.70 3.16 -14.32
CA PRO A 339 11.19 3.03 -12.94
C PRO A 339 10.84 4.24 -12.04
N GLU A 340 10.36 5.34 -12.61
CA GLU A 340 10.15 6.61 -11.91
C GLU A 340 9.20 6.51 -10.71
N PRO A 341 7.99 5.92 -10.80
CA PRO A 341 7.05 5.93 -9.67
C PRO A 341 7.56 5.14 -8.46
N VAL A 342 8.18 3.98 -8.70
CA VAL A 342 8.77 3.15 -7.64
C VAL A 342 10.00 3.85 -7.06
N GLY A 343 10.86 4.42 -7.90
CA GLY A 343 12.03 5.18 -7.46
C GLY A 343 11.66 6.39 -6.60
N LEU A 344 10.58 7.09 -6.94
CA LEU A 344 10.07 8.21 -6.16
C LEU A 344 9.57 7.77 -4.77
N ALA A 345 8.83 6.65 -4.70
CA ALA A 345 8.39 6.09 -3.42
C ALA A 345 9.57 5.64 -2.53
N LEU A 346 10.61 5.06 -3.13
CA LEU A 346 11.82 4.64 -2.41
C LEU A 346 12.70 5.83 -1.99
N SER A 347 12.73 6.90 -2.79
CA SER A 347 13.39 8.16 -2.42
C SER A 347 12.67 8.80 -1.24
N ARG A 348 11.34 8.84 -1.27
CA ARG A 348 10.52 9.30 -0.14
C ARG A 348 10.80 8.48 1.13
N PHE A 349 10.89 7.16 1.02
CA PHE A 349 11.30 6.31 2.14
C PHE A 349 12.66 6.71 2.72
N ALA A 350 13.66 6.99 1.87
CA ALA A 350 14.97 7.42 2.32
C ALA A 350 14.93 8.78 3.04
N GLU A 351 14.23 9.76 2.48
CA GLU A 351 14.04 11.09 3.07
C GLU A 351 13.37 11.00 4.44
N LEU A 352 12.33 10.17 4.58
CA LEU A 352 11.64 9.95 5.85
C LEU A 352 12.57 9.34 6.90
N VAL A 353 13.39 8.37 6.51
CA VAL A 353 14.37 7.73 7.41
C VAL A 353 15.42 8.75 7.86
N ASP A 354 15.95 9.57 6.95
CA ASP A 354 16.90 10.63 7.27
C ASP A 354 16.29 11.65 8.25
N GLU A 355 15.04 12.05 8.00
CA GLU A 355 14.34 13.00 8.85
C GLU A 355 14.06 12.41 10.25
N LEU A 356 13.58 11.17 10.33
CA LEU A 356 13.33 10.49 11.60
C LEU A 356 14.62 10.33 12.41
N GLU A 357 15.72 9.92 11.76
CA GLU A 357 17.03 9.83 12.40
C GLU A 357 17.48 11.19 12.92
N GLY A 358 17.35 12.26 12.14
CA GLY A 358 17.70 13.61 12.57
C GLY A 358 16.88 14.13 13.76
N LEU A 359 15.64 13.66 13.92
CA LEU A 359 14.78 14.04 15.05
C LEU A 359 15.02 13.21 16.32
N LEU A 360 15.43 11.95 16.18
CA LEU A 360 15.51 11.00 17.30
C LEU A 360 16.94 10.59 17.70
N ALA A 361 17.94 10.83 16.86
CA ALA A 361 19.32 10.55 17.21
C ALA A 361 19.75 11.46 18.38
N PRO A 362 20.34 10.89 19.46
CA PRO A 362 20.95 11.71 20.49
C PRO A 362 22.10 12.52 19.90
N ALA A 363 22.21 13.79 20.30
CA ALA A 363 23.26 14.72 19.87
C ALA A 363 24.67 14.25 20.24
#